data_AF-A0AAW5Y8U0-F1
#
_entry.id   AF-A0AAW5Y8U0-F1
#
_cell.length_a   1.000
_cell.length_b   1.000
_cell.length_c   1.000
_cell.angle_alpha   90.00
_cell.angle_beta   90.00
_cell.angle_gamma   90.00
#
_symmetry.space_group_name_H-M   'P 1'
#
loop_
_entity.id
_entity.type
_entity.pdbx_description
1 polymer ?
#
loop_
_entity_poly.entity_id
_entity_poly.type
_entity_poly.pdbx_seq_one_letter_code
_entity_poly.pdbx_strand_id
1 'polypeptide(L)'
;MLESAQLSNRVSNGPTVITGFVSQKGFKQYHIMSLGILSINTYGVVVESSHERELYDRICQEKRLVKRTYDSKYHPHSWLGLKPDGLFIDTEIPTIIEVFGMSENMDSYHTERDFKLKHFSSLEPNYSFWYWDAYKGDTIPKFPPIKNHN
;
A
#
# COMPACT_ATOMS: atom_id res chain seq x y z
N MET A 1 2.22 27.05 -0.41
CA MET A 1 1.91 25.77 -1.08
C MET A 1 3.14 24.88 -1.32
N LEU A 2 4.36 25.28 -0.96
CA LEU A 2 5.59 24.47 -1.14
C LEU A 2 6.10 23.78 0.15
N GLU A 3 5.63 24.19 1.34
CA GLU A 3 6.13 23.64 2.61
C GLU A 3 5.54 22.27 2.97
N SER A 4 4.29 21.97 2.57
CA SER A 4 3.68 20.65 2.80
C SER A 4 4.26 19.54 1.92
N ALA A 5 4.89 19.89 0.79
CA ALA A 5 5.60 18.93 -0.07
C ALA A 5 6.99 18.54 0.48
N GLN A 6 7.57 19.35 1.39
CA GLN A 6 8.90 19.11 1.96
C GLN A 6 8.92 18.15 3.16
N LEU A 7 7.76 17.71 3.64
CA LEU A 7 7.63 16.65 4.65
C LEU A 7 7.41 15.26 4.03
N SER A 8 7.75 15.08 2.74
CA SER A 8 7.90 13.75 2.17
C SER A 8 9.11 13.07 2.81
N ASN A 9 8.91 12.51 4.00
CA ASN A 9 9.86 11.59 4.60
C ASN A 9 10.09 10.48 3.59
N ARG A 10 11.32 10.32 3.11
CA ARG A 10 11.68 9.15 2.31
C ARG A 10 11.28 7.91 3.10
N VAL A 11 10.76 6.89 2.42
CA VAL A 11 10.44 5.59 3.03
C VAL A 11 11.57 5.08 3.94
N SER A 12 12.82 5.32 3.54
CA SER A 12 14.04 4.99 4.28
C SER A 12 14.16 5.60 5.68
N ASN A 13 13.39 6.64 6.02
CA ASN A 13 13.47 7.33 7.31
C ASN A 13 12.63 6.67 8.42
N GLY A 14 11.86 5.62 8.09
CA GLY A 14 11.03 4.91 9.07
C GLY A 14 11.53 3.51 9.40
N PRO A 15 10.76 2.74 10.21
CA PRO A 15 11.18 1.43 10.65
C PRO A 15 11.43 0.50 9.46
N THR A 16 12.43 -0.34 9.60
CA THR A 16 12.94 -1.22 8.55
C THR A 16 13.33 -2.56 9.16
N VAL A 17 13.00 -3.64 8.46
CA VAL A 17 13.43 -5.00 8.82
C VAL A 17 14.60 -5.39 7.92
N ILE A 18 15.65 -5.89 8.55
CA ILE A 18 16.77 -6.55 7.86
C ILE A 18 16.56 -8.05 8.01
N THR A 19 16.38 -8.75 6.88
CA THR A 19 16.10 -10.18 6.84
C THR A 19 16.97 -10.86 5.78
N GLY A 20 17.12 -12.17 5.85
CA GLY A 20 17.98 -12.90 4.92
C GLY A 20 18.12 -14.37 5.26
N PHE A 21 18.77 -15.10 4.35
CA PHE A 21 19.12 -16.49 4.57
C PHE A 21 20.61 -16.61 4.90
N VAL A 22 20.92 -17.39 5.93
CA VAL A 22 22.28 -17.77 6.29
C VAL A 22 22.44 -19.28 6.19
N SER A 23 23.57 -19.73 5.69
CA SER A 23 23.96 -21.15 5.69
C SER A 23 25.15 -21.36 6.61
N GLN A 24 25.22 -22.51 7.27
CA GLN A 24 26.38 -22.91 8.03
C GLN A 24 27.21 -23.89 7.20
N LYS A 25 28.47 -23.55 6.90
CA LYS A 25 29.40 -24.40 6.13
C LYS A 25 30.35 -25.23 7.01
N GLY A 26 30.46 -24.89 8.29
CA GLY A 26 31.33 -25.56 9.27
C GLY A 26 31.02 -25.12 10.69
N PHE A 27 31.73 -25.65 11.70
CA PHE A 27 31.51 -25.26 13.10
C PHE A 27 31.70 -23.74 13.26
N LYS A 28 30.63 -23.03 13.62
CA LYS A 28 30.58 -21.56 13.76
C LYS A 28 30.98 -20.76 12.51
N GLN A 29 30.96 -21.37 11.32
CA GLN A 29 31.19 -20.66 10.05
C GLN A 29 29.87 -20.46 9.30
N TYR A 30 29.38 -19.21 9.33
CA TYR A 30 28.15 -18.81 8.67
C TYR A 30 28.45 -18.02 7.40
N HIS A 31 27.67 -18.28 6.35
CA HIS A 31 27.72 -17.58 5.08
C HIS A 31 26.36 -16.96 4.80
N ILE A 32 26.34 -15.64 4.60
CA ILE A 32 25.13 -14.90 4.20
C ILE A 32 24.83 -15.30 2.76
N MET A 33 23.69 -15.95 2.55
CA MET A 33 23.22 -16.35 1.22
C MET A 33 22.45 -15.22 0.55
N SER A 34 21.66 -14.48 1.34
CA SER A 34 20.92 -13.31 0.87
C SER A 34 20.66 -12.36 2.02
N LEU A 35 20.48 -11.09 1.68
CA LEU A 35 20.07 -10.04 2.59
C LEU A 35 19.03 -9.17 1.87
N GLY A 36 17.95 -8.84 2.57
CA GLY A 36 16.91 -7.93 2.14
C GLY A 36 16.67 -6.88 3.21
N ILE A 37 16.54 -5.63 2.79
CA ILE A 37 16.18 -4.50 3.64
C ILE A 37 14.78 -4.08 3.21
N LEU A 38 13.79 -4.26 4.09
CA LEU A 38 12.39 -4.01 3.81
C LEU A 38 11.89 -2.90 4.72
N SER A 39 11.43 -1.81 4.11
CA SER A 39 10.73 -0.78 4.87
C SER A 39 9.38 -1.29 5.34
N ILE A 40 9.05 -0.99 6.59
CA ILE A 40 7.80 -1.41 7.22
C ILE A 40 7.07 -0.21 7.83
N ASN A 41 5.81 -0.41 8.18
CA ASN A 41 5.07 0.47 9.09
C ASN A 41 5.40 0.15 10.56
N THR A 42 4.80 0.89 11.49
CA THR A 42 5.02 0.74 12.94
C THR A 42 4.59 -0.64 13.46
N TYR A 43 3.75 -1.35 12.70
CA TYR A 43 3.18 -2.65 13.05
C TYR A 43 3.78 -3.83 12.25
N GLY A 44 4.86 -3.61 11.48
CA GLY A 44 5.57 -4.67 10.76
C GLY A 44 5.05 -5.00 9.36
N VAL A 45 4.10 -4.23 8.83
CA VAL A 45 3.60 -4.36 7.44
C VAL A 45 4.61 -3.75 6.48
N VAL A 46 5.04 -4.48 5.45
CA VAL A 46 5.98 -3.98 4.42
C VAL A 46 5.36 -2.86 3.61
N VAL A 47 6.11 -1.78 3.34
CA VAL A 47 5.61 -0.61 2.59
C VAL A 47 6.62 -0.13 1.55
N GLU A 48 6.10 0.35 0.43
CA GLU A 48 6.81 0.83 -0.75
C GLU A 48 6.87 2.38 -0.80
N SER A 49 5.96 3.07 -0.09
CA SER A 49 5.95 4.54 0.03
C SER A 49 5.71 5.04 1.47
N SER A 50 6.05 6.30 1.76
CA SER A 50 5.82 6.90 3.08
C SER A 50 4.35 7.18 3.33
N HIS A 51 3.60 7.49 2.27
CA HIS A 51 2.14 7.55 2.33
C HIS A 51 1.53 6.17 2.57
N GLU A 52 2.08 5.11 1.97
CA GLU A 52 1.67 3.74 2.28
C GLU A 52 1.97 3.40 3.76
N ARG A 53 3.11 3.83 4.31
CA ARG A 53 3.39 3.71 5.74
C ARG A 53 2.30 4.35 6.60
N GLU A 54 1.95 5.60 6.31
CA GLU A 54 0.92 6.34 7.04
C GLU A 54 -0.46 5.66 6.93
N LEU A 55 -0.83 5.24 5.72
CA LEU A 55 -2.06 4.47 5.49
C LEU A 55 -2.09 3.22 6.36
N TYR A 56 -1.04 2.40 6.32
CA TYR A 56 -1.05 1.12 7.04
C TYR A 56 -0.96 1.29 8.55
N ASP A 57 -0.26 2.31 9.06
CA ASP A 57 -0.33 2.66 10.47
C ASP A 57 -1.76 2.99 10.89
N ARG A 58 -2.49 3.77 10.09
CA ARG A 58 -3.90 4.09 10.36
C ARG A 58 -4.81 2.86 10.26
N ILE A 59 -4.64 2.01 9.24
CA ILE A 59 -5.37 0.74 9.10
C ILE A 59 -5.19 -0.13 10.35
N CYS A 60 -3.96 -0.25 10.85
CA CYS A 60 -3.65 -1.02 12.05
C CYS A 60 -4.26 -0.40 13.32
N GLN A 61 -4.17 0.92 13.48
CA GLN A 61 -4.76 1.65 14.62
C GLN A 61 -6.28 1.51 14.67
N GLU A 62 -6.95 1.64 13.51
CA GLU A 62 -8.40 1.46 13.38
C GLU A 62 -8.83 -0.02 13.32
N LYS A 63 -7.89 -0.97 13.45
CA LYS A 63 -8.12 -2.43 13.44
C LYS A 63 -8.91 -2.93 12.23
N ARG A 64 -8.63 -2.34 11.06
CA ARG A 64 -9.29 -2.69 9.81
C ARG A 64 -8.84 -4.04 9.28
N LEU A 65 -9.76 -4.78 8.66
CA LEU A 65 -9.43 -6.01 7.93
C LEU A 65 -9.12 -5.67 6.48
N VAL A 66 -7.83 -5.74 6.14
CA VAL A 66 -7.33 -5.49 4.79
C VAL A 66 -6.66 -6.74 4.22
N LYS A 67 -6.97 -7.07 2.98
CA LYS A 67 -6.24 -8.05 2.19
C LYS A 67 -5.26 -7.33 1.28
N ARG A 68 -3.99 -7.73 1.32
CA ARG A 68 -2.98 -7.32 0.35
C ARG A 68 -2.77 -8.46 -0.63
N THR A 69 -2.85 -8.16 -1.92
CA THR A 69 -2.56 -9.14 -2.96
C THR A 69 -1.26 -8.74 -3.65
N TYR A 70 -0.22 -9.53 -3.41
CA TYR A 70 1.12 -9.29 -3.95
C TYR A 70 1.31 -9.92 -5.34
N ASP A 71 0.49 -10.91 -5.69
CA ASP A 71 0.58 -11.65 -6.96
C ASP A 71 -0.70 -11.43 -7.77
N SER A 72 -0.55 -10.74 -8.90
CA SER A 72 -1.64 -10.36 -9.79
C SER A 72 -2.34 -11.55 -10.44
N LYS A 73 -1.74 -12.75 -10.44
CA LYS A 73 -2.39 -13.96 -10.97
C LYS A 73 -3.60 -14.40 -10.14
N TYR A 74 -3.69 -13.95 -8.90
CA TYR A 74 -4.83 -14.23 -8.01
C TYR A 74 -5.81 -13.06 -7.93
N HIS A 75 -5.61 -11.98 -8.71
CA HIS A 75 -6.55 -10.87 -8.76
C HIS A 75 -7.78 -11.28 -9.59
N PRO A 76 -8.96 -10.70 -9.30
CA PRO A 76 -10.09 -10.77 -10.20
C PRO A 76 -9.69 -10.34 -11.61
N HIS A 77 -10.14 -11.09 -12.64
CA HIS A 77 -9.87 -10.74 -14.04
C HIS A 77 -10.37 -9.34 -14.39
N SER A 78 -11.45 -8.90 -13.73
CA SER A 78 -12.02 -7.57 -13.87
C SER A 78 -11.08 -6.44 -13.46
N TRP A 79 -9.98 -6.72 -12.74
CA TRP A 79 -8.98 -5.72 -12.34
C TRP A 79 -7.88 -5.53 -13.40
N LEU A 80 -7.94 -6.25 -14.52
CA LEU A 80 -7.01 -6.10 -15.66
C LEU A 80 -5.52 -6.22 -15.27
N GLY A 81 -5.22 -7.06 -14.28
CA GLY A 81 -3.86 -7.25 -13.79
C GLY A 81 -3.30 -6.11 -12.93
N LEU A 82 -4.09 -5.07 -12.65
CA LEU A 82 -3.70 -3.98 -11.76
C LEU A 82 -3.54 -4.48 -10.32
N LYS A 83 -2.53 -3.93 -9.63
CA LYS A 83 -2.27 -4.18 -8.21
C LYS A 83 -2.68 -2.95 -7.40
N PRO A 84 -3.78 -3.03 -6.63
CA PRO A 84 -4.09 -1.99 -5.67
C PRO A 84 -3.22 -2.13 -4.43
N ASP A 85 -3.12 -1.07 -3.63
CA ASP A 85 -2.40 -1.12 -2.36
C ASP A 85 -3.06 -2.06 -1.36
N GLY A 86 -4.39 -2.19 -1.39
CA GLY A 86 -5.12 -3.15 -0.56
C GLY A 86 -6.60 -3.29 -0.91
N LEU A 87 -7.28 -4.15 -0.17
CA LEU A 87 -8.72 -4.39 -0.26
C LEU A 87 -9.31 -4.51 1.15
N PHE A 88 -10.17 -3.56 1.55
CA PHE A 88 -10.97 -3.72 2.77
C PHE A 88 -12.01 -4.83 2.55
N ILE A 89 -12.02 -5.78 3.48
CA ILE A 89 -12.95 -6.93 3.49
C ILE A 89 -13.95 -6.86 4.67
N ASP A 90 -13.81 -5.81 5.49
CA ASP A 90 -14.68 -5.47 6.60
C ASP A 90 -15.77 -4.46 6.23
N THR A 91 -15.88 -4.04 4.98
CA THR A 91 -16.93 -3.14 4.47
C THR A 91 -18.12 -3.92 3.89
N GLU A 92 -19.28 -3.27 3.73
CA GLU A 92 -20.47 -3.88 3.12
C GLU A 92 -20.20 -4.35 1.68
N ILE A 93 -19.64 -3.46 0.87
CA ILE A 93 -19.08 -3.78 -0.45
C ILE A 93 -17.56 -3.79 -0.29
N PRO A 94 -16.84 -4.87 -0.65
CA PRO A 94 -15.38 -4.90 -0.59
C PRO A 94 -14.79 -3.66 -1.26
N THR A 95 -13.96 -2.92 -0.53
CA THR A 95 -13.48 -1.61 -0.99
C THR A 95 -12.02 -1.68 -1.38
N ILE A 96 -11.72 -1.44 -2.65
CA ILE A 96 -10.36 -1.32 -3.19
C ILE A 96 -9.72 -0.05 -2.61
N ILE A 97 -8.47 -0.17 -2.19
CA ILE A 97 -7.68 0.90 -1.54
C ILE A 97 -6.50 1.24 -2.44
N GLU A 98 -6.32 2.51 -2.75
CA GLU A 98 -5.18 3.01 -3.53
C GLU A 98 -4.64 4.34 -2.97
N VAL A 99 -3.32 4.49 -2.91
CA VAL A 99 -2.62 5.71 -2.46
C VAL A 99 -1.74 6.24 -3.58
N PHE A 100 -2.00 7.48 -3.99
CA PHE A 100 -1.22 8.16 -5.01
C PHE A 100 -0.26 9.17 -4.36
N GLY A 101 1.04 8.86 -4.37
CA GLY A 101 2.05 9.62 -3.63
C GLY A 101 3.27 10.11 -4.42
N MET A 102 3.38 9.84 -5.73
CA MET A 102 4.55 10.26 -6.52
C MET A 102 4.37 11.61 -7.22
N SER A 103 5.48 12.34 -7.40
CA SER A 103 5.50 13.72 -7.92
C SER A 103 5.47 13.81 -9.46
N GLU A 104 5.09 15.01 -9.93
CA GLU A 104 4.76 15.42 -11.31
C GLU A 104 5.74 15.05 -12.44
N ASN A 105 6.96 14.61 -12.13
CA ASN A 105 8.03 14.47 -13.12
C ASN A 105 8.02 13.11 -13.86
N MET A 106 6.92 12.35 -13.78
CA MET A 106 6.77 11.04 -14.44
C MET A 106 5.43 10.95 -15.18
N ASP A 107 5.41 11.34 -16.46
CA ASP A 107 4.21 11.29 -17.31
C ASP A 107 3.54 9.90 -17.35
N SER A 108 4.36 8.83 -17.30
CA SER A 108 3.87 7.45 -17.23
C SER A 108 3.09 7.17 -15.94
N TYR A 109 3.50 7.75 -14.81
CA TYR A 109 2.83 7.61 -13.53
C TYR A 109 1.45 8.27 -13.53
N HIS A 110 1.32 9.47 -14.12
CA HIS A 110 0.02 10.15 -14.21
C HIS A 110 -0.95 9.41 -15.11
N THR A 111 -0.45 8.86 -16.22
CA THR A 111 -1.25 8.01 -17.11
C THR A 111 -1.77 6.77 -16.38
N GLU A 112 -0.92 6.12 -15.59
CA GLU A 112 -1.32 4.95 -14.78
C GLU A 112 -2.30 5.33 -13.67
N ARG A 113 -2.07 6.45 -12.96
CA ARG A 113 -2.99 6.98 -11.94
C ARG A 113 -4.38 7.20 -12.52
N ASP A 114 -4.48 7.95 -13.60
CA ASP A 114 -5.77 8.30 -14.20
C ASP A 114 -6.49 7.05 -14.75
N PHE A 115 -5.73 6.09 -15.28
CA PHE A 115 -6.25 4.78 -15.65
C PHE A 115 -6.81 4.01 -14.46
N LYS A 116 -6.05 3.89 -13.35
CA LYS A 116 -6.49 3.20 -12.12
C LYS A 116 -7.72 3.88 -11.52
N LEU A 117 -7.73 5.21 -11.43
CA LEU A 117 -8.87 5.99 -10.95
C LEU A 117 -10.13 5.67 -11.76
N LYS A 118 -10.07 5.77 -13.09
CA LYS A 118 -11.20 5.48 -13.98
C LYS A 118 -11.64 4.02 -13.87
N HIS A 119 -10.69 3.10 -13.90
CA HIS A 119 -10.96 1.68 -13.92
C HIS A 119 -11.58 1.20 -12.61
N PHE A 120 -10.96 1.46 -11.46
CA PHE A 120 -11.49 1.00 -10.18
C PHE A 120 -12.80 1.68 -9.80
N SER A 121 -13.00 2.95 -10.15
CA SER A 121 -14.31 3.61 -9.98
C SER A 121 -15.43 2.96 -10.82
N SER A 122 -15.08 2.29 -11.93
CA SER A 122 -16.05 1.62 -12.80
C SER A 122 -16.44 0.20 -12.35
N LEU A 123 -15.84 -0.32 -11.28
CA LEU A 123 -16.09 -1.68 -10.79
C LEU A 123 -17.32 -1.80 -9.87
N GLU A 124 -18.01 -0.70 -9.61
CA GLU A 124 -19.32 -0.75 -8.96
C GLU A 124 -20.32 -1.59 -9.78
N PRO A 125 -21.23 -2.33 -9.12
CA PRO A 125 -21.45 -2.40 -7.68
C PRO A 125 -20.59 -3.46 -6.97
N ASN A 126 -19.74 -4.20 -7.68
CA ASN A 126 -19.02 -5.36 -7.13
C ASN A 126 -17.89 -4.96 -6.18
N TYR A 127 -17.27 -3.81 -6.44
CA TYR A 127 -16.26 -3.21 -5.59
C TYR A 127 -16.55 -1.72 -5.43
N SER A 128 -16.43 -1.22 -4.21
CA SER A 128 -16.30 0.21 -3.97
C SER A 128 -14.84 0.61 -4.13
N PHE A 129 -14.58 1.89 -4.37
CA PHE A 129 -13.24 2.41 -4.51
C PHE A 129 -12.98 3.54 -3.52
N TRP A 130 -11.95 3.36 -2.69
CA TRP A 130 -11.43 4.38 -1.79
C TRP A 130 -10.00 4.68 -2.22
N TYR A 131 -9.66 5.96 -2.29
CA TYR A 131 -8.30 6.37 -2.62
C TYR A 131 -7.87 7.59 -1.83
N TRP A 132 -6.56 7.75 -1.69
CA TRP A 132 -5.93 8.93 -1.14
C TRP A 132 -4.95 9.52 -2.14
N ASP A 133 -5.23 10.72 -2.62
CA ASP A 133 -4.36 11.47 -3.52
C ASP A 133 -3.41 12.37 -2.70
N ALA A 134 -2.48 11.74 -1.98
CA ALA A 134 -1.49 12.46 -1.16
C ALA A 134 -0.65 13.45 -1.99
N TYR A 135 -0.47 13.14 -3.28
CA TYR A 135 0.18 14.03 -4.23
C TYR A 135 -0.49 15.41 -4.31
N LYS A 136 -1.82 15.49 -4.29
CA LYS A 136 -2.56 16.76 -4.30
C LYS A 136 -2.50 17.51 -2.96
N GLY A 137 -1.80 16.98 -1.96
CA GLY A 137 -1.75 17.52 -0.60
C GLY A 137 -3.02 17.23 0.20
N ASP A 138 -3.86 16.29 -0.26
CA ASP A 138 -5.06 15.90 0.44
C ASP A 138 -4.69 15.22 1.76
N THR A 139 -5.45 15.50 2.82
CA THR A 139 -5.38 14.68 4.05
C THR A 139 -5.96 13.31 3.79
N ILE A 140 -5.45 12.28 4.47
CA ILE A 140 -5.99 10.92 4.35
C ILE A 140 -7.52 10.89 4.59
N PRO A 141 -8.34 10.50 3.59
CA PRO A 141 -9.79 10.50 3.73
C PRO A 141 -10.25 9.59 4.87
N LYS A 142 -11.47 9.78 5.37
CA LYS A 142 -12.07 8.81 6.30
C LYS A 142 -12.22 7.47 5.60
N PHE A 143 -11.88 6.39 6.29
CA PHE A 143 -12.12 5.05 5.74
C PHE A 143 -13.63 4.78 5.61
N PRO A 144 -14.04 3.93 4.65
CA PRO A 144 -15.42 3.49 4.53
C PRO A 144 -15.89 2.79 5.83
N PRO A 145 -17.20 2.85 6.14
CA PRO A 145 -17.75 2.24 7.34
C PRO A 145 -17.54 0.71 7.35
N ILE A 146 -17.29 0.17 8.53
CA ILE A 146 -17.26 -1.28 8.76
C ILE A 146 -18.70 -1.82 8.65
N LYS A 147 -18.87 -2.98 8.02
CA LYS A 147 -20.16 -3.68 7.95
C LYS A 147 -20.66 -4.00 9.34
N ASN A 148 -21.93 -3.74 9.59
CA ASN A 148 -22.51 -4.06 10.89
C ASN A 148 -22.78 -5.56 10.95
N HIS A 149 -22.07 -6.26 11.82
CA HIS A 149 -22.46 -7.60 12.23
C HIS A 149 -23.61 -7.46 13.23
N ASN A 150 -24.85 -7.49 12.72
CA ASN A 150 -26.02 -7.76 13.56
C ASN A 150 -25.98 -9.20 14.08
#